data_AF-S2XCW2-F1
#
_entry.id   AF-S2XCW2-F1
#
_cell.length_a   1.000
_cell.length_b   1.000
_cell.length_c   1.000
_cell.angle_alpha   90.00
_cell.angle_beta   90.00
_cell.angle_gamma   90.00
#
_symmetry.space_group_name_H-M   'P 1'
#
loop_
_entity.id
_entity.type
_entity.pdbx_description
1 polymer ?
#
loop_
_entity_poly.entity_id
_entity_poly.type
_entity_poly.pdbx_seq_one_letter_code
_entity_poly.pdbx_strand_id
1 'polypeptide(L)'
;MKKLITTCITLLVILTGCSEDNHQKEEKANKAEPQTSEPATQEKETTTDQQQSSKKEVPKDKKEVAQSLSESDKEHHEKVQQEKKDETKPQSEPKPSDLDRVDLKTKIALAFFVEDAARYTITATEINQGTYEHVGAAGTESRTVNHLQVTPTIQVPNAPEGMQFYMVSPPKGNFVTIVGVSPNTLFIGGTQSAFIDYQMLLSSGKAMPLLPLYEAHHNDPRLHNITTKMSISQ
;
A
#
# COMPACT_ATOMS: atom_id res chain seq x y z
N MET A 1 -58.19 1.36 4.94
CA MET A 1 -58.47 0.76 6.26
C MET A 1 -57.14 0.29 6.85
N LYS A 2 -56.41 1.16 7.55
CA LYS A 2 -56.21 1.14 9.02
C LYS A 2 -56.17 -0.27 9.62
N LYS A 3 -54.98 -0.69 10.08
CA LYS A 3 -54.69 -0.98 11.50
C LYS A 3 -53.19 -1.18 11.73
N LEU A 4 -52.61 -0.23 12.47
CA LEU A 4 -51.36 -0.36 13.23
C LEU A 4 -51.58 -1.34 14.37
N ILE A 5 -50.62 -2.21 14.64
CA ILE A 5 -50.49 -2.91 15.92
C ILE A 5 -49.04 -2.75 16.39
N THR A 6 -48.84 -1.71 17.18
CA THR A 6 -47.67 -1.47 18.02
C THR A 6 -47.79 -2.40 19.23
N THR A 7 -46.79 -3.26 19.46
CA THR A 7 -46.72 -4.05 20.70
C THR A 7 -45.37 -3.78 21.37
N CYS A 8 -45.43 -3.05 22.48
CA CYS A 8 -44.33 -2.85 23.42
C CYS A 8 -44.03 -4.17 24.15
N ILE A 9 -42.82 -4.71 23.98
CA ILE A 9 -42.33 -5.80 24.82
C ILE A 9 -41.51 -5.16 25.94
N THR A 10 -42.14 -5.09 27.11
CA THR A 10 -41.54 -4.70 28.40
C THR A 10 -40.48 -5.70 28.84
N LEU A 11 -39.29 -5.21 29.14
CA LEU A 11 -38.23 -5.92 29.87
C LEU A 11 -38.74 -6.32 31.26
N LEU A 12 -38.58 -7.60 31.60
CA LEU A 12 -38.72 -8.12 32.95
C LEU A 12 -37.41 -8.83 33.31
N VAL A 13 -36.56 -8.13 34.06
CA VAL A 13 -35.37 -8.70 34.72
C VAL A 13 -35.86 -9.41 35.97
N ILE A 14 -35.82 -10.74 35.97
CA ILE A 14 -36.01 -11.55 37.17
C ILE A 14 -34.64 -12.12 37.53
N LEU A 15 -34.00 -11.51 38.53
CA LEU A 15 -32.88 -12.08 39.27
C LEU A 15 -33.47 -13.00 40.35
N THR A 16 -33.44 -14.30 40.12
CA THR A 16 -33.60 -15.31 41.17
C THR A 16 -32.28 -16.04 41.34
N GLY A 17 -31.57 -15.72 42.41
CA GLY A 17 -30.58 -16.59 43.00
C GLY A 17 -31.27 -17.62 43.90
N CYS A 18 -30.78 -18.86 43.83
CA CYS A 18 -30.52 -19.74 44.96
C CYS A 18 -29.81 -20.97 44.39
N SER A 19 -28.52 -21.07 44.70
CA SER A 19 -27.65 -22.21 44.47
C SER A 19 -27.91 -23.29 45.51
N GLU A 20 -27.74 -24.56 45.12
CA GLU A 20 -27.56 -25.70 46.02
C GLU A 20 -26.07 -25.95 46.29
N ASP A 21 -25.79 -26.31 47.54
CA ASP A 21 -24.50 -26.42 48.20
C ASP A 21 -23.51 -27.42 47.58
N ASN A 22 -22.21 -27.08 47.68
CA ASN A 22 -21.25 -27.97 48.35
C ASN A 22 -19.93 -27.26 48.73
N HIS A 23 -19.79 -27.05 50.03
CA HIS A 23 -18.60 -27.19 50.87
C HIS A 23 -17.26 -26.46 50.58
N GLN A 24 -16.85 -25.73 51.64
CA GLN A 24 -15.50 -25.50 52.18
C GLN A 24 -14.67 -24.31 51.65
N LYS A 25 -14.74 -23.16 52.37
CA LYS A 25 -13.70 -22.76 53.33
C LYS A 25 -14.09 -21.48 54.11
N GLU A 26 -13.81 -21.52 55.40
CA GLU A 26 -13.87 -20.46 56.43
C GLU A 26 -13.15 -19.16 55.98
N GLU A 27 -13.75 -17.97 56.12
CA GLU A 27 -13.81 -17.08 57.30
C GLU A 27 -12.47 -16.30 57.52
N LYS A 28 -12.32 -14.97 57.69
CA LYS A 28 -13.14 -13.75 57.86
C LYS A 28 -12.26 -12.56 57.39
N ALA A 29 -12.76 -11.64 56.56
CA ALA A 29 -13.42 -10.37 56.91
C ALA A 29 -12.53 -9.26 57.49
N ASN A 30 -12.47 -8.11 56.80
CA ASN A 30 -13.02 -6.88 57.36
C ASN A 30 -13.46 -5.89 56.26
N LYS A 31 -14.35 -4.99 56.69
CA LYS A 31 -15.46 -4.31 56.01
C LYS A 31 -15.17 -2.80 55.87
N ALA A 32 -15.64 -2.16 54.79
CA ALA A 32 -16.33 -0.85 54.76
C ALA A 32 -16.31 -0.18 53.37
N GLU A 33 -17.48 0.29 52.92
CA GLU A 33 -17.75 1.17 51.77
C GLU A 33 -17.36 2.66 52.05
N PRO A 34 -17.84 3.68 51.30
CA PRO A 34 -17.36 4.16 49.99
C PRO A 34 -16.99 5.66 50.03
N GLN A 35 -16.16 6.19 49.11
CA GLN A 35 -16.13 7.65 48.87
C GLN A 35 -15.91 8.01 47.39
N THR A 36 -16.88 8.74 46.87
CA THR A 36 -16.82 9.58 45.66
C THR A 36 -16.44 11.00 46.08
N SER A 37 -15.51 11.65 45.38
CA SER A 37 -15.38 13.11 45.37
C SER A 37 -14.69 13.60 44.10
N GLU A 38 -15.24 14.70 43.57
CA GLU A 38 -15.01 15.46 42.33
C GLU A 38 -13.58 15.99 42.05
N PRO A 39 -13.31 16.50 40.82
CA PRO A 39 -12.00 16.96 40.39
C PRO A 39 -11.72 18.43 40.76
N ALA A 40 -10.45 18.76 41.01
CA ALA A 40 -9.98 20.14 41.17
C ALA A 40 -8.87 20.46 40.15
N THR A 41 -9.13 21.50 39.36
CA THR A 41 -8.24 22.22 38.44
C THR A 41 -7.16 22.98 39.21
N GLN A 42 -5.93 23.07 38.66
CA GLN A 42 -5.13 24.31 38.73
C GLN A 42 -3.97 24.32 37.71
N GLU A 43 -3.93 25.40 36.94
CA GLU A 43 -2.84 25.87 36.09
C GLU A 43 -1.62 26.31 36.92
N LYS A 44 -0.42 26.28 36.32
CA LYS A 44 0.61 27.28 36.58
C LYS A 44 1.64 27.36 35.45
N GLU A 45 1.61 28.49 34.73
CA GLU A 45 2.75 29.07 34.01
C GLU A 45 3.87 29.49 34.97
N THR A 46 5.13 29.40 34.54
CA THR A 46 6.08 30.53 34.67
C THR A 46 7.20 30.47 33.62
N THR A 47 7.38 31.60 32.95
CA THR A 47 8.44 32.08 32.04
C THR A 47 9.80 32.29 32.75
N THR A 48 10.92 32.39 32.00
CA THR A 48 11.88 33.55 32.01
C THR A 48 13.27 33.24 31.41
N ASP A 49 13.57 33.94 30.31
CA ASP A 49 14.78 34.66 29.85
C ASP A 49 16.22 34.08 29.68
N GLN A 50 16.72 34.32 28.45
CA GLN A 50 17.96 35.01 27.99
C GLN A 50 19.36 34.56 28.49
N GLN A 51 20.34 34.40 27.58
CA GLN A 51 21.14 35.51 27.00
C GLN A 51 22.46 35.06 26.30
N GLN A 52 22.75 35.71 25.14
CA GLN A 52 24.06 36.09 24.54
C GLN A 52 25.10 35.03 24.08
N SER A 53 25.59 35.02 22.82
CA SER A 53 26.53 35.94 22.09
C SER A 53 27.87 35.21 21.89
N SER A 54 28.71 35.29 20.83
CA SER A 54 29.09 36.28 19.80
C SER A 54 29.80 35.48 18.67
N LYS A 55 29.62 35.71 17.36
CA LYS A 55 30.26 36.69 16.45
C LYS A 55 31.72 36.36 15.99
N LYS A 56 31.89 36.43 14.65
CA LYS A 56 33.11 36.70 13.81
C LYS A 56 34.12 35.55 13.65
N GLU A 57 34.81 35.35 12.51
CA GLU A 57 35.14 36.22 11.37
C GLU A 57 35.63 35.38 10.15
N VAL A 58 35.48 35.94 8.95
CA VAL A 58 36.08 35.51 7.65
C VAL A 58 37.27 36.46 7.35
N PRO A 59 38.37 35.99 6.71
CA PRO A 59 38.72 36.45 5.34
C PRO A 59 39.31 35.30 4.48
N LYS A 60 38.97 35.07 3.19
CA LYS A 60 39.25 35.80 1.93
C LYS A 60 40.73 36.11 1.63
N ASP A 61 41.31 35.44 0.63
CA ASP A 61 41.69 35.97 -0.71
C ASP A 61 42.57 34.94 -1.49
N LYS A 62 42.22 34.59 -2.75
CA LYS A 62 42.90 34.93 -4.05
C LYS A 62 44.31 34.32 -4.21
N LYS A 63 44.83 33.89 -5.37
CA LYS A 63 44.60 34.06 -6.82
C LYS A 63 45.49 32.98 -7.50
N GLU A 64 45.02 32.27 -8.53
CA GLU A 64 45.46 32.42 -9.96
C GLU A 64 46.92 32.04 -10.25
N VAL A 65 47.16 31.12 -11.21
CA VAL A 65 47.93 31.33 -12.46
C VAL A 65 47.97 30.02 -13.28
N ALA A 66 47.88 30.19 -14.59
CA ALA A 66 47.76 29.23 -15.68
C ALA A 66 49.11 28.81 -16.31
N GLN A 67 48.99 28.09 -17.45
CA GLN A 67 49.98 27.85 -18.53
C GLN A 67 50.98 26.70 -18.30
N SER A 68 51.43 25.92 -19.28
CA SER A 68 51.12 25.70 -20.71
C SER A 68 51.91 24.48 -21.21
N LEU A 69 51.35 23.77 -22.20
CA LEU A 69 51.97 23.13 -23.39
C LEU A 69 53.48 22.79 -23.40
N SER A 70 53.81 21.54 -23.79
CA SER A 70 54.61 21.25 -25.00
C SER A 70 54.64 19.75 -25.37
N GLU A 71 54.60 19.49 -26.67
CA GLU A 71 54.68 18.21 -27.39
C GLU A 71 56.10 17.58 -27.40
N SER A 72 56.20 16.26 -27.61
CA SER A 72 56.77 15.62 -28.82
C SER A 72 57.15 14.14 -28.62
N ASP A 73 56.58 13.31 -29.51
CA ASP A 73 57.17 12.20 -30.30
C ASP A 73 57.94 11.04 -29.64
N LYS A 74 57.43 9.81 -29.84
CA LYS A 74 58.07 8.77 -30.68
C LYS A 74 57.22 7.50 -30.83
N GLU A 75 57.16 7.01 -32.07
CA GLU A 75 56.49 5.79 -32.56
C GLU A 75 57.15 4.48 -32.08
N HIS A 76 56.33 3.42 -31.92
CA HIS A 76 56.63 2.08 -32.48
C HIS A 76 55.38 1.17 -32.49
N HIS A 77 55.14 0.51 -33.63
CA HIS A 77 54.28 -0.67 -33.89
C HIS A 77 54.43 -1.76 -32.80
N GLU A 78 53.47 -2.64 -32.46
CA GLU A 78 52.62 -3.49 -33.31
C GLU A 78 51.52 -4.22 -32.49
N LYS A 79 50.39 -4.49 -33.15
CA LYS A 79 49.53 -5.71 -33.08
C LYS A 79 48.46 -5.95 -31.97
N VAL A 80 47.20 -5.73 -32.41
CA VAL A 80 46.00 -6.60 -32.31
C VAL A 80 45.57 -7.14 -30.94
N GLN A 81 44.44 -6.62 -30.45
CA GLN A 81 43.28 -7.44 -30.06
C GLN A 81 41.98 -6.63 -30.25
N GLN A 82 41.16 -7.08 -31.19
CA GLN A 82 39.79 -6.64 -31.37
C GLN A 82 38.93 -7.30 -30.28
N GLU A 83 38.50 -6.53 -29.29
CA GLU A 83 37.36 -6.91 -28.48
C GLU A 83 36.09 -6.34 -29.13
N LYS A 84 35.16 -7.25 -29.42
CA LYS A 84 33.82 -6.95 -29.92
C LYS A 84 33.13 -6.00 -28.94
N LYS A 85 32.88 -4.78 -29.38
CA LYS A 85 31.87 -3.90 -28.80
C LYS A 85 30.52 -4.57 -29.05
N ASP A 86 29.99 -5.21 -28.02
CA ASP A 86 28.61 -5.67 -28.00
C ASP A 86 27.73 -4.41 -28.12
N GLU A 87 27.23 -4.15 -29.33
CA GLU A 87 26.23 -3.13 -29.56
C GLU A 87 24.95 -3.59 -28.86
N THR A 88 24.81 -3.20 -27.59
CA THR A 88 23.51 -3.17 -26.94
C THR A 88 22.62 -2.25 -27.76
N LYS A 89 21.81 -2.87 -28.62
CA LYS A 89 20.79 -2.21 -29.41
C LYS A 89 19.92 -1.41 -28.41
N PRO A 90 19.75 -0.09 -28.59
CA PRO A 90 18.85 0.66 -27.73
C PRO A 90 17.47 0.03 -27.83
N GLN A 91 16.94 -0.47 -26.71
CA GLN A 91 15.53 -0.83 -26.60
C GLN A 91 14.76 0.40 -27.02
N SER A 92 14.09 0.32 -28.15
CA SER A 92 13.19 1.36 -28.65
C SER A 92 12.19 1.70 -27.56
N GLU A 93 12.01 2.98 -27.27
CA GLU A 93 11.02 3.46 -26.31
C GLU A 93 9.64 2.89 -26.63
N PRO A 94 8.90 2.42 -25.60
CA PRO A 94 7.59 1.87 -25.80
C PRO A 94 6.60 2.91 -26.37
N LYS A 95 5.69 2.46 -27.23
CA LYS A 95 4.62 3.28 -27.84
C LYS A 95 3.26 2.83 -27.32
N PRO A 96 2.19 3.63 -27.44
CA PRO A 96 0.83 3.22 -27.08
C PRO A 96 0.38 1.89 -27.71
N SER A 97 0.84 1.60 -28.94
CA SER A 97 0.64 0.31 -29.63
C SER A 97 1.24 -0.90 -28.91
N ASP A 98 2.18 -0.68 -28.00
CA ASP A 98 2.84 -1.76 -27.29
C ASP A 98 1.92 -2.34 -26.21
N LEU A 99 1.01 -1.54 -25.66
CA LEU A 99 0.00 -2.01 -24.70
C LEU A 99 -1.00 -3.00 -25.32
N ASP A 100 -1.21 -2.97 -26.63
CA ASP A 100 -2.08 -3.93 -27.32
C ASP A 100 -1.50 -5.35 -27.30
N ARG A 101 -0.17 -5.46 -27.16
CA ARG A 101 0.56 -6.73 -27.11
C ARG A 101 0.76 -7.25 -25.68
N VAL A 102 0.47 -6.42 -24.68
CA VAL A 102 0.56 -6.79 -23.27
C VAL A 102 -0.70 -7.55 -22.89
N ASP A 103 -0.52 -8.78 -22.42
CA ASP A 103 -1.62 -9.63 -21.98
C ASP A 103 -2.27 -9.09 -20.69
N LEU A 104 -3.52 -9.51 -20.45
CA LEU A 104 -4.30 -9.06 -19.29
C LEU A 104 -3.62 -9.33 -17.95
N LYS A 105 -2.96 -10.49 -17.80
CA LYS A 105 -2.30 -10.90 -16.55
C LYS A 105 -1.18 -9.93 -16.22
N THR A 106 -0.39 -9.58 -17.23
CA THR A 106 0.67 -8.57 -17.11
C THR A 106 0.08 -7.19 -16.78
N LYS A 107 -1.01 -6.76 -17.43
CA LYS A 107 -1.68 -5.49 -17.11
C LYS A 107 -2.15 -5.43 -15.65
N ILE A 108 -2.74 -6.50 -15.14
CA ILE A 108 -3.17 -6.60 -13.72
C ILE A 108 -1.95 -6.61 -12.80
N ALA A 109 -0.88 -7.33 -13.15
CA ALA A 109 0.33 -7.43 -12.34
C ALA A 109 1.03 -6.07 -12.13
N LEU A 110 0.91 -5.14 -13.07
CA LEU A 110 1.42 -3.78 -12.91
C LEU A 110 0.80 -3.04 -11.70
N ALA A 111 -0.40 -3.43 -11.27
CA ALA A 111 -1.07 -2.82 -10.12
C ALA A 111 -0.29 -2.99 -8.81
N PHE A 112 0.55 -4.02 -8.69
CA PHE A 112 1.39 -4.25 -7.51
C PHE A 112 2.67 -3.40 -7.48
N PHE A 113 3.02 -2.75 -8.59
CA PHE A 113 4.15 -1.82 -8.71
C PHE A 113 3.76 -0.36 -8.49
N VAL A 114 2.46 -0.08 -8.42
CA VAL A 114 1.93 1.26 -8.22
C VAL A 114 2.53 1.87 -6.96
N GLU A 115 2.95 3.14 -7.04
CA GLU A 115 3.35 3.92 -5.87
C GLU A 115 2.22 3.91 -4.83
N ASP A 116 2.58 3.67 -3.56
CA ASP A 116 1.64 3.43 -2.47
C ASP A 116 0.67 2.25 -2.66
N ALA A 117 1.03 1.25 -3.49
CA ALA A 117 0.22 0.04 -3.67
C ALA A 117 -0.18 -0.62 -2.35
N ALA A 118 0.66 -0.52 -1.32
CA ALA A 118 0.41 -1.00 0.04
C ALA A 118 -0.90 -0.49 0.68
N ARG A 119 -1.50 0.60 0.16
CA ARG A 119 -2.80 1.10 0.60
C ARG A 119 -3.99 0.30 0.05
N TYR A 120 -3.78 -0.39 -1.08
CA TYR A 120 -4.85 -1.01 -1.87
C TYR A 120 -4.65 -2.51 -2.07
N THR A 121 -3.41 -3.01 -1.92
CA THR A 121 -3.03 -4.39 -2.21
C THR A 121 -1.68 -4.71 -1.55
N ILE A 122 -1.28 -5.98 -1.61
CA ILE A 122 0.10 -6.41 -1.33
C ILE A 122 1.05 -5.91 -2.41
N THR A 123 2.27 -5.51 -2.07
CA THR A 123 3.20 -4.90 -3.03
C THR A 123 3.98 -5.92 -3.86
N ALA A 124 4.55 -5.50 -4.98
CA ALA A 124 5.44 -6.33 -5.79
C ALA A 124 6.64 -6.88 -4.99
N THR A 125 7.16 -6.09 -4.06
CA THR A 125 8.24 -6.51 -3.15
C THR A 125 7.79 -7.63 -2.20
N GLU A 126 6.63 -7.46 -1.56
CA GLU A 126 6.05 -8.47 -0.65
C GLU A 126 5.73 -9.78 -1.39
N ILE A 127 5.14 -9.70 -2.58
CA ILE A 127 4.87 -10.88 -3.41
C ILE A 127 6.17 -11.62 -3.77
N ASN A 128 7.23 -10.87 -4.09
CA ASN A 128 8.52 -11.43 -4.43
C ASN A 128 9.20 -12.09 -3.22
N GLN A 129 9.10 -11.48 -2.04
CA GLN A 129 9.59 -12.04 -0.77
C GLN A 129 8.78 -13.26 -0.32
N GLY A 130 7.52 -13.37 -0.75
CA GLY A 130 6.63 -14.46 -0.40
C GLY A 130 5.93 -14.28 0.95
N THR A 131 6.09 -13.12 1.59
CA THR A 131 5.42 -12.75 2.84
C THR A 131 4.96 -11.30 2.80
N TYR A 132 3.93 -10.99 3.57
CA TYR A 132 3.37 -9.64 3.69
C TYR A 132 2.71 -9.45 5.06
N GLU A 133 2.64 -8.19 5.50
CA GLU A 133 1.89 -7.83 6.71
C GLU A 133 0.43 -7.54 6.35
N HIS A 134 -0.49 -8.34 6.91
CA HIS A 134 -1.92 -8.17 6.80
C HIS A 134 -2.45 -7.33 7.97
N VAL A 135 -3.23 -6.29 7.68
CA VAL A 135 -3.84 -5.41 8.68
C VAL A 135 -5.31 -5.76 8.87
N GLY A 136 -5.59 -6.52 9.93
CA GLY A 136 -6.93 -6.98 10.30
C GLY A 136 -7.52 -6.23 11.51
N ALA A 137 -8.70 -6.68 11.96
CA ALA A 137 -9.38 -6.07 13.11
C ALA A 137 -8.66 -6.38 14.44
N ALA A 138 -7.99 -7.53 14.50
CA ALA A 138 -7.20 -7.99 15.64
C ALA A 138 -5.78 -7.41 15.68
N GLY A 139 -5.41 -6.54 14.72
CA GLY A 139 -4.08 -5.99 14.57
C GLY A 139 -3.38 -6.47 13.29
N THR A 140 -2.05 -6.37 13.30
CA THR A 140 -1.21 -6.75 12.16
C THR A 140 -0.66 -8.15 12.34
N GLU A 141 -0.70 -8.95 11.29
CA GLU A 141 -0.12 -10.30 11.27
C GLU A 141 0.66 -10.57 9.99
N SER A 142 1.76 -11.31 10.11
CA SER A 142 2.56 -11.73 8.97
C SER A 142 1.92 -12.95 8.28
N ARG A 143 1.71 -12.88 6.97
CA ARG A 143 1.12 -13.94 6.15
C ARG A 143 2.02 -14.30 4.98
N THR A 144 1.87 -15.51 4.46
CA THR A 144 2.58 -15.97 3.25
C THR A 144 1.75 -15.68 1.99
N VAL A 145 2.45 -15.42 0.88
CA VAL A 145 1.85 -15.25 -0.44
C VAL A 145 2.64 -16.03 -1.51
N ASN A 146 2.06 -17.15 -1.90
CA ASN A 146 2.60 -18.02 -2.94
C ASN A 146 1.72 -18.05 -4.20
N HIS A 147 0.49 -17.52 -4.10
CA HIS A 147 -0.50 -17.53 -5.17
C HIS A 147 -1.35 -16.27 -5.12
N LEU A 148 -1.70 -15.74 -6.29
CA LEU A 148 -2.61 -14.61 -6.47
C LEU A 148 -3.83 -15.06 -7.25
N GLN A 149 -5.00 -14.99 -6.62
CA GLN A 149 -6.26 -15.26 -7.32
C GLN A 149 -6.85 -13.97 -7.85
N VAL A 150 -7.17 -13.95 -9.14
CA VAL A 150 -7.83 -12.85 -9.83
C VAL A 150 -9.17 -13.34 -10.31
N THR A 151 -10.25 -12.71 -9.86
CA THR A 151 -11.62 -13.12 -10.22
C THR A 151 -12.31 -11.95 -10.91
N PRO A 152 -12.85 -12.11 -12.12
CA PRO A 152 -13.69 -11.10 -12.75
C PRO A 152 -14.84 -10.71 -11.83
N THR A 153 -15.16 -9.42 -11.74
CA THR A 153 -16.35 -8.95 -10.99
C THR A 153 -17.42 -8.46 -11.94
N ILE A 154 -18.63 -8.26 -11.40
CA ILE A 154 -19.76 -7.69 -12.14
C ILE A 154 -19.39 -6.31 -12.71
N GLN A 155 -20.11 -5.92 -13.75
CA GLN A 155 -19.89 -4.62 -14.37
C GLN A 155 -20.10 -3.49 -13.36
N VAL A 156 -19.11 -2.61 -13.25
CA VAL A 156 -19.15 -1.46 -12.35
C VAL A 156 -19.88 -0.32 -13.07
N PRO A 157 -21.03 0.16 -12.54
CA PRO A 157 -21.76 1.26 -13.14
C PRO A 157 -20.92 2.53 -13.24
N ASN A 158 -21.15 3.31 -14.30
CA ASN A 158 -20.48 4.59 -14.58
C ASN A 158 -18.96 4.48 -14.78
N ALA A 159 -18.42 3.27 -14.97
CA ALA A 159 -17.02 3.09 -15.33
C ALA A 159 -16.76 3.53 -16.79
N PRO A 160 -15.53 3.93 -17.12
CA PRO A 160 -15.13 4.21 -18.49
C PRO A 160 -15.41 3.02 -19.40
N GLU A 161 -15.81 3.31 -20.64
CA GLU A 161 -16.11 2.28 -21.63
C GLU A 161 -14.91 1.33 -21.82
N GLY A 162 -15.20 0.03 -21.87
CA GLY A 162 -14.18 -1.01 -22.04
C GLY A 162 -13.34 -1.30 -20.80
N MET A 163 -13.59 -0.65 -19.65
CA MET A 163 -12.92 -0.99 -18.40
C MET A 163 -13.52 -2.27 -17.79
N GLN A 164 -12.67 -3.26 -17.56
CA GLN A 164 -13.03 -4.52 -16.90
C GLN A 164 -12.44 -4.55 -15.49
N PHE A 165 -13.19 -5.09 -14.53
CA PHE A 165 -12.79 -5.09 -13.13
C PHE A 165 -12.57 -6.50 -12.60
N TYR A 166 -11.63 -6.61 -11.67
CA TYR A 166 -11.18 -7.85 -11.08
C TYR A 166 -11.00 -7.68 -9.58
N MET A 167 -11.44 -8.66 -8.81
CA MET A 167 -11.08 -8.82 -7.41
C MET A 167 -9.75 -9.59 -7.33
N VAL A 168 -8.85 -9.13 -6.46
CA VAL A 168 -7.54 -9.74 -6.26
C VAL A 168 -7.40 -10.23 -4.82
N SER A 169 -6.94 -11.47 -4.67
CA SER A 169 -6.67 -12.11 -3.38
C SER A 169 -5.25 -12.69 -3.34
N PRO A 170 -4.59 -12.71 -2.17
CA PRO A 170 -5.13 -12.28 -0.87
C PRO A 170 -5.07 -10.75 -0.68
N PRO A 171 -5.95 -10.16 0.15
CA PRO A 171 -5.92 -8.74 0.45
C PRO A 171 -4.88 -8.39 1.52
N LYS A 172 -4.36 -7.16 1.45
CA LYS A 172 -3.44 -6.62 2.46
C LYS A 172 -4.13 -6.18 3.76
N GLY A 173 -5.43 -5.91 3.73
CA GLY A 173 -6.18 -5.56 4.95
C GLY A 173 -7.62 -6.02 4.92
N ASN A 174 -8.43 -5.49 5.83
CA ASN A 174 -9.88 -5.72 5.89
C ASN A 174 -10.63 -4.99 4.76
N PHE A 175 -10.31 -5.31 3.51
CA PHE A 175 -10.99 -4.82 2.33
C PHE A 175 -10.76 -5.79 1.17
N VAL A 176 -11.56 -5.68 0.12
CA VAL A 176 -11.34 -6.34 -1.16
C VAL A 176 -10.48 -5.45 -2.04
N THR A 177 -9.40 -5.98 -2.60
CA THR A 177 -8.63 -5.31 -3.65
C THR A 177 -9.36 -5.39 -4.99
N ILE A 178 -9.58 -4.25 -5.63
CA ILE A 178 -10.17 -4.13 -6.96
C ILE A 178 -9.12 -3.58 -7.92
N VAL A 179 -8.93 -4.26 -9.05
CA VAL A 179 -8.11 -3.79 -10.17
C VAL A 179 -9.02 -3.62 -11.39
N GLY A 180 -9.02 -2.43 -11.98
CA GLY A 180 -9.71 -2.13 -13.24
C GLY A 180 -8.70 -1.99 -14.37
N VAL A 181 -8.96 -2.60 -15.52
CA VAL A 181 -8.08 -2.54 -16.69
C VAL A 181 -8.88 -2.12 -17.91
N SER A 182 -8.42 -1.07 -18.58
CA SER A 182 -8.83 -0.70 -19.94
C SER A 182 -7.59 -0.71 -20.86
N PRO A 183 -7.70 -0.44 -22.17
CA PRO A 183 -6.55 -0.44 -23.06
C PRO A 183 -5.39 0.47 -22.61
N ASN A 184 -5.69 1.61 -21.98
CA ASN A 184 -4.70 2.64 -21.62
C ASN A 184 -4.71 3.05 -20.15
N THR A 185 -5.64 2.54 -19.34
CA THR A 185 -5.82 2.96 -17.94
C THR A 185 -5.82 1.74 -17.02
N LEU A 186 -5.10 1.87 -15.92
CA LEU A 186 -5.17 0.98 -14.78
C LEU A 186 -5.89 1.68 -13.64
N PHE A 187 -6.82 1.00 -13.00
CA PHE A 187 -7.39 1.39 -11.72
C PHE A 187 -6.94 0.40 -10.66
N ILE A 188 -6.61 0.89 -9.46
CA ILE A 188 -6.41 0.07 -8.28
C ILE A 188 -7.06 0.73 -7.06
N GLY A 189 -7.78 -0.06 -6.25
CA GLY A 189 -8.40 0.43 -5.02
C GLY A 189 -8.76 -0.69 -4.07
N GLY A 190 -9.22 -0.30 -2.87
CA GLY A 190 -9.77 -1.20 -1.87
C GLY A 190 -11.22 -0.84 -1.54
N THR A 191 -12.10 -1.82 -1.36
CA THR A 191 -13.48 -1.56 -0.92
C THR A 191 -13.98 -2.58 0.09
N GLN A 192 -14.85 -2.14 1.00
CA GLN A 192 -15.64 -3.01 1.89
C GLN A 192 -17.11 -3.05 1.49
N SER A 193 -17.51 -2.27 0.49
CA SER A 193 -18.90 -2.11 0.07
C SER A 193 -19.33 -3.25 -0.85
N ALA A 194 -20.53 -3.79 -0.62
CA ALA A 194 -21.17 -4.74 -1.53
C ALA A 194 -21.72 -4.08 -2.80
N PHE A 195 -22.05 -2.79 -2.73
CA PHE A 195 -22.46 -1.97 -3.87
C PHE A 195 -21.28 -1.12 -4.32
N ILE A 196 -20.92 -1.24 -5.59
CA ILE A 196 -19.71 -0.63 -6.14
C ILE A 196 -20.09 0.05 -7.45
N ASP A 197 -19.98 1.38 -7.49
CA ASP A 197 -19.91 2.16 -8.73
C ASP A 197 -18.52 2.76 -8.90
N TYR A 198 -18.24 3.32 -10.08
CA TYR A 198 -16.91 3.82 -10.38
C TYR A 198 -16.49 5.03 -9.52
N GLN A 199 -17.43 5.89 -9.13
CA GLN A 199 -17.13 7.06 -8.30
C GLN A 199 -16.79 6.65 -6.86
N MET A 200 -17.50 5.65 -6.34
CA MET A 200 -17.19 5.00 -5.07
C MET A 200 -15.78 4.39 -5.10
N LEU A 201 -15.43 3.68 -6.18
CA LEU A 201 -14.08 3.13 -6.34
C LEU A 201 -12.99 4.21 -6.35
N LEU A 202 -13.24 5.34 -7.02
CA LEU A 202 -12.30 6.46 -7.02
C LEU A 202 -12.13 7.11 -5.65
N SER A 203 -13.09 6.98 -4.73
CA SER A 203 -12.96 7.50 -3.36
C SER A 203 -11.97 6.71 -2.49
N SER A 204 -11.71 5.45 -2.85
CA SER A 204 -10.86 4.52 -2.10
C SER A 204 -9.79 3.85 -2.97
N GLY A 205 -9.48 4.46 -4.11
CA GLY A 205 -8.55 3.97 -5.10
C GLY A 205 -8.06 5.09 -6.01
N LYS A 206 -7.36 4.72 -7.07
CA LYS A 206 -6.90 5.66 -8.09
C LYS A 206 -6.86 5.01 -9.46
N ALA A 207 -7.16 5.82 -10.48
CA ALA A 207 -6.90 5.50 -11.88
C ALA A 207 -5.61 6.16 -12.34
N MET A 208 -4.87 5.51 -13.23
CA MET A 208 -3.60 6.00 -13.75
C MET A 208 -3.31 5.49 -15.16
N PRO A 209 -2.53 6.23 -15.96
CA PRO A 209 -2.10 5.78 -17.27
C PRO A 209 -1.30 4.47 -17.18
N LEU A 210 -1.64 3.49 -18.02
CA LEU A 210 -1.02 2.17 -18.03
C LEU A 210 0.37 2.20 -18.71
N LEU A 211 0.56 3.04 -19.73
CA LEU A 211 1.79 3.07 -20.52
C LEU A 211 3.03 3.43 -19.68
N PRO A 212 3.05 4.53 -18.91
CA PRO A 212 4.22 4.87 -18.08
C PRO A 212 4.53 3.81 -17.03
N LEU A 213 3.50 3.17 -16.50
CA LEU A 213 3.65 2.09 -15.52
C LEU A 213 4.28 0.83 -16.15
N TYR A 214 3.85 0.49 -17.37
CA TYR A 214 4.48 -0.59 -18.13
C TYR A 214 5.93 -0.25 -18.50
N GLU A 215 6.18 0.96 -19.00
CA GLU A 215 7.53 1.45 -19.32
C GLU A 215 8.49 1.33 -18.13
N ALA A 216 8.04 1.72 -16.92
CA ALA A 216 8.84 1.66 -15.71
C ALA A 216 9.18 0.23 -15.24
N HIS A 217 8.35 -0.77 -15.57
CA HIS A 217 8.43 -2.09 -14.92
C HIS A 217 8.47 -3.30 -15.87
N HIS A 218 8.36 -3.13 -17.19
CA HIS A 218 8.31 -4.26 -18.13
C HIS A 218 9.57 -5.14 -18.12
N ASN A 219 10.73 -4.58 -17.76
CA ASN A 219 11.99 -5.31 -17.61
C ASN A 219 12.27 -5.72 -16.14
N ASP A 220 11.35 -5.44 -15.21
CA ASP A 220 11.51 -5.83 -13.80
C ASP A 220 11.25 -7.35 -13.66
N PRO A 221 12.21 -8.15 -13.17
CA PRO A 221 12.03 -9.60 -13.04
C PRO A 221 10.88 -9.97 -12.08
N ARG A 222 10.51 -9.07 -11.15
CA ARG A 222 9.36 -9.27 -10.27
C ARG A 222 8.05 -9.32 -11.04
N LEU A 223 7.94 -8.61 -12.17
CA LEU A 223 6.71 -8.59 -12.97
C LEU A 223 6.42 -10.00 -13.49
N HIS A 224 7.45 -10.66 -14.04
CA HIS A 224 7.34 -12.05 -14.45
C HIS A 224 6.97 -12.97 -13.27
N ASN A 225 7.67 -12.87 -12.13
CA ASN A 225 7.38 -13.67 -10.93
C ASN A 225 5.93 -13.50 -10.44
N ILE A 226 5.39 -12.27 -10.46
CA ILE A 226 4.00 -12.01 -10.08
C ILE A 226 3.03 -12.68 -11.05
N THR A 227 3.28 -12.56 -12.36
CA THR A 227 2.41 -13.19 -13.37
C THR A 227 2.41 -14.72 -13.28
N THR A 228 3.51 -15.36 -12.90
CA THR A 228 3.57 -16.83 -12.73
C THR A 228 2.81 -17.29 -11.50
N LYS A 229 2.81 -16.50 -10.41
CA LYS A 229 2.01 -16.77 -9.20
C LYS A 229 0.51 -16.47 -9.36
N MET A 230 0.10 -15.84 -10.45
CA MET A 230 -1.28 -15.40 -10.65
C MET A 230 -2.13 -16.46 -11.36
N SER A 231 -3.41 -16.56 -11.03
CA SER A 231 -4.41 -17.29 -11.83
C SER A 231 -5.68 -16.47 -11.96
N ILE A 232 -6.26 -16.46 -13.16
CA ILE A 232 -7.51 -15.76 -13.46
C ILE A 232 -8.62 -16.82 -13.48
N SER A 233 -9.61 -16.66 -12.61
CA SER A 233 -10.84 -17.47 -12.61
C SER A 233 -11.58 -17.29 -13.93
N GLN A 234 -12.11 -18.38 -14.49
CA GLN A 234 -13.05 -18.32 -15.62
C GLN A 234 -14.49 -18.11 -15.13
#